data_AF-A0A952GWY0-F1
#
_entry.id   AF-A0A952GWY0-F1
#
_cell.length_a   1.000
_cell.length_b   1.000
_cell.length_c   1.000
_cell.angle_alpha   90.00
_cell.angle_beta   90.00
_cell.angle_gamma   90.00
#
_symmetry.space_group_name_H-M   'P 1'
#
loop_
_entity.id
_entity.type
_entity.pdbx_description
1 polymer ?
#
loop_
_entity_poly.entity_id
_entity_poly.type
_entity_poly.pdbx_seq_one_letter_code
_entity_poly.pdbx_strand_id
1 'polypeptide(L)'
;MRLNAITRRAKIRGQGMTEYIIIVALIAVAAIGVYNLFGSTVRNQTASMAAALGGDADSADKANKLGTKNGKAATTEAKNQKGLENFSSAAAVKPEQ
;
A
#
# COMPACT_ATOMS: atom_id res chain seq x y z
N MET A 1 17.79 54.21 22.28
CA MET A 1 16.83 53.11 22.53
C MET A 1 16.33 52.63 21.18
N ARG A 2 16.80 51.47 20.68
CA ARG A 2 16.40 50.92 19.37
C ARG A 2 15.40 49.79 19.63
N LEU A 3 14.19 49.90 19.08
CA LEU A 3 13.17 48.86 19.17
C LEU A 3 13.47 47.73 18.18
N ASN A 4 13.60 46.50 18.68
CA ASN A 4 13.66 45.29 17.88
C ASN A 4 12.27 44.98 17.34
N ALA A 5 12.09 45.08 16.02
CA ALA A 5 10.87 44.65 15.35
C ALA A 5 10.84 43.12 15.28
N ILE A 6 9.87 42.51 15.97
CA ILE A 6 9.57 41.08 15.85
C ILE A 6 8.96 40.87 14.46
N THR A 7 9.76 40.38 13.52
CA THR A 7 9.29 39.93 12.20
C THR A 7 8.28 38.79 12.38
N ARG A 8 6.99 39.10 12.24
CA ARG A 8 5.94 38.06 12.13
C ARG A 8 6.13 37.37 10.78
N ARG A 9 6.44 36.07 10.78
CA ARG A 9 6.39 35.24 9.57
C ARG A 9 4.97 35.30 9.01
N ALA A 10 4.82 35.87 7.82
CA ALA A 10 3.56 35.83 7.09
C ALA A 10 3.23 34.36 6.78
N LYS A 11 2.10 33.85 7.29
CA LYS A 11 1.58 32.54 6.88
C LYS A 11 1.20 32.64 5.40
N ILE A 12 1.99 32.00 4.54
CA ILE A 12 1.73 31.93 3.10
C ILE A 12 0.40 31.20 2.90
N ARG A 13 -0.64 31.91 2.46
CA ARG A 13 -1.92 31.31 2.09
C ARG A 13 -1.70 30.55 0.79
N GLY A 14 -1.61 29.23 0.89
CA GLY A 14 -1.28 28.35 -0.24
C GLY A 14 -0.33 27.22 0.15
N GLN A 15 0.46 27.40 1.23
CA GLN A 15 1.38 26.37 1.73
C GLN A 15 0.67 25.04 2.06
N GLY A 16 -0.57 25.10 2.56
CA GLY A 16 -1.37 23.91 2.81
C GLY A 16 -1.88 23.23 1.53
N MET A 17 -2.43 23.98 0.57
CA MET A 17 -3.16 23.38 -0.56
C MET A 17 -2.25 22.54 -1.47
N THR A 18 -1.05 23.03 -1.80
CA THR A 18 -0.09 22.29 -2.63
C THR A 18 0.49 21.08 -1.88
N GLU A 19 0.75 21.22 -0.58
CA GLU A 19 1.26 20.12 0.24
C GLU A 19 0.22 19.00 0.40
N TYR A 20 -1.05 19.36 0.61
CA TYR A 20 -2.14 18.38 0.66
C TYR A 20 -2.34 17.68 -0.68
N ILE A 21 -2.29 18.40 -1.80
CA ILE A 21 -2.44 17.79 -3.13
C ILE A 21 -1.33 16.76 -3.37
N ILE A 22 -0.07 17.07 -3.02
CA ILE A 22 1.06 16.15 -3.18
C ILE A 22 0.89 14.93 -2.26
N ILE A 23 0.58 15.12 -0.98
CA ILE A 23 0.39 13.99 -0.04
C ILE A 23 -0.77 13.09 -0.49
N VAL A 24 -1.89 13.67 -0.92
CA VAL A 24 -3.05 12.90 -1.42
C VAL A 24 -2.70 12.12 -2.68
N ALA A 25 -1.96 12.71 -3.62
CA ALA A 25 -1.49 12.01 -4.81
C ALA A 25 -0.60 10.82 -4.46
N LEU A 26 0.30 10.97 -3.48
CA LEU A 26 1.17 9.87 -3.01
C LEU A 26 0.36 8.73 -2.37
N ILE A 27 -0.64 9.06 -1.53
CA ILE A 27 -1.53 8.06 -0.92
C ILE A 27 -2.34 7.33 -2.00
N ALA A 28 -2.86 8.06 -3.01
CA ALA A 28 -3.65 7.47 -4.09
C ALA A 28 -2.84 6.43 -4.89
N VAL A 29 -1.59 6.74 -5.22
CA VAL A 29 -0.69 5.82 -5.93
C VAL A 29 -0.36 4.60 -5.05
N ALA A 30 -0.07 4.81 -3.77
CA ALA A 30 0.19 3.72 -2.83
C ALA A 30 -1.03 2.79 -2.67
N ALA A 31 -2.23 3.36 -2.66
CA ALA A 31 -3.48 2.63 -2.49
C ALA A 31 -3.74 1.65 -3.64
N ILE A 32 -3.38 1.99 -4.89
CA ILE A 32 -3.53 1.08 -6.04
C ILE A 32 -2.82 -0.27 -5.79
N GLY A 33 -1.59 -0.22 -5.24
CA GLY A 33 -0.83 -1.43 -4.92
C GLY A 33 -1.42 -2.23 -3.76
N VAL A 34 -1.83 -1.53 -2.69
CA VAL A 34 -2.40 -2.16 -1.49
C VAL A 34 -3.72 -2.86 -1.81
N TYR A 35 -4.62 -2.22 -2.58
CA TYR A 35 -5.94 -2.79 -2.85
C TYR A 35 -5.89 -4.11 -3.61
N ASN A 36 -4.99 -4.25 -4.59
CA ASN A 36 -4.85 -5.48 -5.36
C ASN A 36 -4.35 -6.64 -4.48
N LEU A 37 -3.30 -6.41 -3.69
CA LEU A 37 -2.69 -7.44 -2.87
C LEU A 37 -3.56 -7.80 -1.64
N PHE A 38 -4.07 -6.78 -0.95
CA PHE A 38 -4.91 -6.95 0.23
C PHE A 38 -6.27 -7.58 -0.14
N GLY A 39 -6.90 -7.12 -1.23
CA GLY A 39 -8.18 -7.66 -1.69
C GLY A 39 -8.11 -9.15 -2.02
N SER A 40 -7.03 -9.59 -2.68
CA SER A 40 -6.80 -11.02 -2.94
C SER A 40 -6.66 -11.84 -1.64
N THR A 41 -5.96 -11.29 -0.64
CA THR A 41 -5.70 -11.97 0.63
C THR A 41 -6.98 -12.13 1.45
N VAL A 42 -7.77 -11.07 1.57
CA VAL A 42 -9.07 -11.11 2.28
C VAL A 42 -10.00 -12.10 1.59
N ARG A 43 -10.13 -12.03 0.26
CA ARG A 43 -10.97 -12.96 -0.50
C ARG A 43 -10.55 -14.42 -0.31
N ASN A 44 -9.25 -14.70 -0.32
CA ASN A 44 -8.73 -16.05 -0.13
C ASN A 44 -9.02 -16.58 1.28
N GLN A 45 -8.86 -15.75 2.32
CA GLN A 45 -9.19 -16.15 3.69
C GLN A 45 -10.69 -16.38 3.87
N THR A 46 -11.53 -15.51 3.32
CA THR A 46 -12.99 -15.72 3.34
C THR A 46 -13.41 -16.97 2.58
N ALA A 47 -12.80 -17.24 1.42
CA ALA A 47 -13.04 -18.47 0.66
C ALA A 47 -12.62 -19.72 1.44
N SER A 48 -11.50 -19.66 2.17
CA SER A 48 -11.05 -20.75 3.04
C SER A 48 -12.06 -21.05 4.15
N MET A 49 -12.55 -19.99 4.82
CA MET A 49 -13.58 -20.11 5.86
C MET A 49 -14.89 -20.65 5.31
N ALA A 50 -15.35 -20.16 4.16
CA ALA A 50 -16.57 -20.64 3.52
C ALA A 50 -16.46 -22.11 3.09
N ALA A 51 -15.33 -22.52 2.54
CA ALA A 51 -15.06 -23.91 2.15
C ALA A 51 -15.02 -24.83 3.38
N ALA A 52 -14.35 -24.41 4.47
CA ALA A 52 -14.31 -25.17 5.71
C ALA A 52 -15.71 -25.34 6.33
N LEU A 53 -16.54 -24.28 6.32
CA LEU A 53 -17.94 -24.35 6.77
C LEU A 53 -18.81 -25.22 5.86
N GLY A 54 -18.52 -25.26 4.56
CA GLY A 54 -19.19 -26.11 3.57
C GLY A 54 -18.72 -27.57 3.57
N GLY A 55 -17.73 -27.93 4.39
CA GLY A 55 -17.16 -29.28 4.46
C GLY A 55 -16.12 -29.60 3.37
N ASP A 56 -15.72 -28.63 2.56
CA ASP A 56 -14.71 -28.78 1.52
C ASP A 56 -13.31 -28.41 2.06
N ALA A 57 -12.70 -29.38 2.76
CA ALA A 57 -11.39 -29.22 3.39
C ALA A 57 -10.27 -28.96 2.36
N ASP A 58 -10.36 -29.55 1.17
CA ASP A 58 -9.35 -29.39 0.12
C ASP A 58 -9.32 -27.95 -0.42
N SER A 59 -10.49 -27.36 -0.67
CA SER A 59 -10.56 -25.96 -1.07
C SER A 59 -10.15 -25.01 0.05
N ALA A 60 -10.49 -25.35 1.31
CA ALA A 60 -10.06 -24.58 2.48
C ALA A 60 -8.52 -24.52 2.59
N ASP A 61 -7.85 -25.66 2.42
CA ASP A 61 -6.39 -25.76 2.45
C ASP A 61 -5.72 -25.03 1.28
N LYS A 62 -6.27 -25.15 0.07
CA LYS A 62 -5.75 -24.42 -1.10
C LYS A 62 -5.81 -22.91 -0.90
N ALA A 63 -6.93 -22.40 -0.40
CA ALA A 63 -7.11 -20.99 -0.12
C ALA A 63 -6.16 -20.48 0.98
N ASN A 64 -5.92 -21.29 2.02
CA ASN A 64 -4.99 -20.95 3.10
C ASN A 64 -3.52 -20.94 2.63
N LYS A 65 -3.12 -21.91 1.79
CA LYS A 65 -1.79 -21.95 1.15
C LYS A 65 -1.56 -20.73 0.25
N LEU A 66 -2.58 -20.32 -0.51
CA LEU A 66 -2.51 -19.13 -1.35
C LEU A 66 -2.39 -17.85 -0.52
N GLY A 67 -3.14 -17.72 0.57
CA GLY A 67 -3.00 -16.61 1.52
C GLY A 67 -1.59 -16.54 2.13
N THR A 68 -1.02 -17.68 2.51
CA THR A 68 0.34 -17.77 3.05
C THR A 68 1.40 -17.39 2.00
N LYS A 69 1.23 -17.81 0.75
CA LYS A 69 2.09 -17.43 -0.38
C LYS A 69 2.06 -15.92 -0.61
N ASN A 70 0.88 -15.32 -0.63
CA ASN A 70 0.70 -13.87 -0.82
C ASN A 70 1.35 -13.07 0.32
N GLY A 71 1.19 -13.51 1.57
CA GLY A 71 1.84 -12.87 2.73
C GLY A 71 3.38 -12.95 2.68
N LYS A 72 3.94 -14.09 2.25
CA LYS A 72 5.39 -14.24 2.04
C LYS A 72 5.89 -13.34 0.91
N ALA A 73 5.18 -13.27 -0.20
CA ALA A 73 5.52 -12.37 -1.32
C ALA A 73 5.49 -10.91 -0.89
N ALA A 74 4.46 -10.49 -0.13
CA ALA A 74 4.37 -9.15 0.45
C ALA A 74 5.58 -8.82 1.34
N THR A 75 6.01 -9.77 2.17
CA THR A 75 7.16 -9.62 3.07
C THR A 75 8.47 -9.51 2.30
N THR A 76 8.63 -10.29 1.23
CA THR A 76 9.79 -10.21 0.34
C THR A 76 9.84 -8.87 -0.38
N GLU A 77 8.72 -8.40 -0.92
CA GLU A 77 8.65 -7.08 -1.58
C GLU A 77 8.88 -5.93 -0.59
N ALA A 78 8.41 -6.04 0.66
CA ALA A 78 8.66 -5.04 1.69
C ALA A 78 10.14 -4.93 2.10
N LYS A 79 10.93 -6.02 1.96
CA LYS A 79 12.37 -6.02 2.21
C LYS A 79 13.18 -5.35 1.10
N ASN A 80 12.61 -5.21 -0.09
CA ASN A 80 13.26 -4.51 -1.19
C ASN A 80 13.21 -3.00 -0.93
N GLN A 81 14.36 -2.37 -0.68
CA GLN A 81 14.44 -0.91 -0.54
C GLN A 81 14.04 -0.25 -1.87
N LYS A 82 12.89 0.44 -1.88
CA LYS A 82 12.41 1.21 -3.04
C LYS A 82 12.87 2.67 -2.89
N GLY A 83 13.95 3.02 -3.59
CA GLY A 83 14.44 4.40 -3.76
C GLY A 83 14.23 4.88 -5.19
N LEU A 84 14.38 6.19 -5.45
CA LEU A 84 14.16 6.83 -6.77
C LEU A 84 14.84 6.08 -7.93
N GLU A 85 16.02 5.52 -7.65
CA GLU A 85 16.84 4.74 -8.58
C GLU A 85 16.19 3.41 -9.05
N ASN A 86 15.23 2.87 -8.31
CA ASN A 86 14.59 1.57 -8.60
C ASN A 86 13.04 1.66 -8.69
N PHE A 87 12.48 2.87 -8.88
CA PHE A 87 11.02 3.07 -9.00
C PHE A 87 10.45 2.53 -10.33
N SER A 88 11.20 2.63 -11.43
CA SER A 88 10.76 2.14 -12.75
C SER A 88 10.50 0.63 -12.77
N SER A 89 11.20 -0.12 -11.91
CA SER A 89 11.14 -1.58 -11.85
C SER A 89 9.95 -2.10 -11.03
N ALA A 90 9.32 -1.23 -10.23
CA ALA A 90 8.17 -1.58 -9.38
C ALA A 90 6.82 -1.32 -10.06
N ALA A 91 6.78 -0.39 -11.04
CA ALA A 91 5.58 -0.11 -11.85
C ALA A 91 5.38 -1.10 -13.00
N ALA A 92 6.43 -1.88 -13.34
CA ALA A 92 6.28 -3.06 -14.16
C ALA A 92 5.58 -4.15 -13.33
N VAL A 93 4.24 -4.09 -13.33
CA VAL A 93 3.38 -5.25 -13.08
C VAL A 93 3.95 -6.39 -13.94
N LYS A 94 4.65 -7.33 -13.31
CA LYS A 94 5.04 -8.56 -13.99
C LYS A 94 3.74 -9.24 -14.41
N PRO A 95 3.51 -9.46 -15.72
CA PRO A 95 2.37 -10.23 -16.16
C PRO A 95 2.47 -11.61 -15.52
N GLU A 96 1.35 -12.00 -14.94
CA GLU A 96 1.04 -13.28 -14.32
C GLU A 96 1.51 -14.44 -15.21
N GLN A 97 2.20 -15.41 -14.59
CA GLN A 97 2.36 -16.79 -15.06
C GLN A 97 1.73 -17.66 -13.97
#